data_AF-A0A9W7D7R5-F1
#
_entry.id   AF-A0A9W7D7R5-F1
#
_cell.length_a   1.000
_cell.length_b   1.000
_cell.length_c   1.000
_cell.angle_alpha   90.00
_cell.angle_beta   90.00
_cell.angle_gamma   90.00
#
_symmetry.space_group_name_H-M   'P 1'
#
loop_
_entity.id
_entity.type
_entity.pdbx_description
1 polymer ?
#
loop_
_entity_poly.entity_id
_entity_poly.type
_entity_poly.pdbx_seq_one_letter_code
_entity_poly.pdbx_strand_id
1 'polypeptide(L)'
;MRFLLDTLDSELFVVSHQIDAHNRISHLFLAAQESIDIYKNNPDVLLLDCTYKTNRFKIPLLDIVGVSGMNMTIHVAQSYLKGGGRDDYLFALKALRKMMTDQNIALPQLILVDRDLALLNTLEEIFPEVPALLCIWHAVKDVEAHAWRSFPKVLDLEKSTELCPKWKDSQDHRQFCEAFYKVIRSRTEDEYNAARENLRKLSPTEAAYVDNIWLDIWKWRLVH
;
A
#
# COMPACT_ATOMS: atom_id res chain seq x y z
N MET A 1 8.14 -29.51 -1.71
CA MET A 1 8.68 -28.37 -2.48
C MET A 1 8.70 -28.67 -3.97
N ARG A 2 9.31 -29.80 -4.42
CA ARG A 2 9.32 -30.22 -5.83
C ARG A 2 7.93 -30.28 -6.47
N PHE A 3 6.98 -31.00 -5.86
CA PHE A 3 5.58 -31.06 -6.35
C PHE A 3 4.89 -29.70 -6.54
N LEU A 4 5.14 -28.73 -5.65
CA LEU A 4 4.56 -27.38 -5.77
C LEU A 4 5.19 -26.66 -6.96
N LEU A 5 6.52 -26.69 -7.08
CA LEU A 5 7.23 -26.10 -8.21
C LEU A 5 6.85 -26.79 -9.52
N ASP A 6 6.72 -28.12 -9.54
CA ASP A 6 6.31 -28.90 -10.73
C ASP A 6 4.86 -28.57 -11.16
N THR A 7 3.97 -28.23 -10.21
CA THR A 7 2.60 -27.75 -10.51
C THR A 7 2.62 -26.30 -11.04
N LEU A 8 3.53 -25.50 -10.50
CA LEU A 8 3.75 -24.11 -10.88
C LEU A 8 4.52 -23.95 -12.19
N ASP A 9 5.23 -24.98 -12.64
CA ASP A 9 5.93 -25.07 -13.94
C ASP A 9 4.97 -25.35 -15.11
N SER A 10 3.66 -25.22 -14.87
CA SER A 10 2.65 -25.19 -15.93
C SER A 10 2.63 -23.83 -16.62
N GLU A 11 2.18 -23.76 -17.87
CA GLU A 11 1.99 -22.50 -18.61
C GLU A 11 0.96 -21.54 -17.98
N LEU A 12 0.37 -21.92 -16.83
CA LEU A 12 -0.63 -21.15 -16.11
C LEU A 12 -0.01 -20.04 -15.23
N PHE A 13 1.28 -20.12 -14.92
CA PHE A 13 1.93 -19.17 -14.01
C PHE A 13 3.30 -18.69 -14.51
N VAL A 14 3.56 -17.40 -14.32
CA VAL A 14 4.91 -16.86 -14.33
C VAL A 14 5.46 -16.95 -12.91
N VAL A 15 6.58 -17.65 -12.76
CA VAL A 15 7.18 -17.94 -11.45
C VAL A 15 8.64 -17.52 -11.40
N SER A 16 9.05 -16.94 -10.28
CA SER A 16 10.46 -16.73 -9.95
C SER A 16 10.66 -17.08 -8.48
N HIS A 17 11.80 -17.66 -8.12
CA HIS A 17 12.06 -18.03 -6.74
C HIS A 17 13.55 -17.95 -6.40
N GLN A 18 13.84 -17.87 -5.11
CA GLN A 18 15.18 -18.01 -4.56
C GLN A 18 15.20 -19.05 -3.45
N ILE A 19 16.32 -19.74 -3.32
CA ILE A 19 16.54 -20.79 -2.32
C ILE A 19 17.65 -20.32 -1.36
N ASP A 20 17.48 -20.58 -0.08
CA ASP A 20 18.49 -20.28 0.94
C ASP A 20 19.56 -21.38 1.06
N ALA A 21 20.57 -21.15 1.93
CA ALA A 21 21.64 -22.11 2.19
C ALA A 21 21.17 -23.46 2.76
N HIS A 22 19.92 -23.56 3.23
CA HIS A 22 19.32 -24.78 3.78
C HIS A 22 18.38 -25.47 2.78
N ASN A 23 18.45 -25.08 1.50
CA ASN A 23 17.61 -25.61 0.42
C ASN A 23 16.10 -25.35 0.61
N ARG A 24 15.75 -24.22 1.22
CA ARG A 24 14.36 -23.77 1.43
C ARG A 24 14.06 -22.57 0.56
N ILE A 25 12.83 -22.48 0.03
CA ILE A 25 12.37 -21.27 -0.66
C ILE A 25 12.43 -20.10 0.32
N SER A 26 13.22 -19.09 -0.04
CA SER A 26 13.34 -17.83 0.70
C SER A 26 12.44 -16.74 0.12
N HIS A 27 12.31 -16.74 -1.22
CA HIS A 27 11.44 -15.82 -1.93
C HIS A 27 10.71 -16.55 -3.04
N LEU A 28 9.46 -16.17 -3.29
CA LEU A 28 8.63 -16.74 -4.33
C LEU A 28 7.75 -15.65 -4.92
N PHE A 29 7.91 -15.37 -6.20
CA PHE A 29 7.06 -14.51 -7.00
C PHE A 29 6.15 -15.38 -7.87
N LEU A 30 4.86 -15.05 -7.91
CA LEU A 30 3.84 -15.77 -8.66
C LEU A 30 2.91 -14.78 -9.35
N ALA A 31 2.62 -15.01 -10.62
CA ALA A 31 1.60 -14.29 -11.37
C ALA A 31 0.83 -15.29 -12.26
N ALA A 32 -0.50 -15.32 -12.16
CA ALA A 32 -1.32 -16.18 -12.99
C ALA A 32 -1.43 -15.59 -14.39
N GLN A 33 -1.27 -16.41 -15.44
CA GLN A 33 -1.29 -15.96 -16.83
C GLN A 33 -2.59 -15.23 -17.18
N GLU A 34 -3.74 -15.71 -16.70
CA GLU A 34 -5.03 -15.03 -16.90
C GLU A 34 -5.05 -13.62 -16.31
N SER A 35 -4.45 -13.41 -15.13
CA SER A 35 -4.41 -12.09 -14.49
C SER A 35 -3.46 -11.14 -15.23
N ILE A 36 -2.34 -11.67 -15.74
CA ILE A 36 -1.41 -10.96 -16.62
C ILE A 36 -2.13 -10.51 -17.89
N ASP A 37 -2.87 -11.41 -18.54
CA ASP A 37 -3.58 -11.14 -19.80
C ASP A 37 -4.65 -10.06 -19.63
N ILE A 38 -5.37 -10.06 -18.51
CA ILE A 38 -6.36 -9.01 -18.20
C ILE A 38 -5.63 -7.67 -17.98
N TYR A 39 -4.59 -7.63 -17.14
CA TYR A 39 -3.87 -6.40 -16.82
C TYR A 39 -3.17 -5.78 -18.03
N LYS A 40 -2.64 -6.62 -18.93
CA LYS A 40 -1.96 -6.20 -20.16
C LYS A 40 -2.82 -5.32 -21.07
N ASN A 41 -4.15 -5.42 -20.99
CA ASN A 41 -5.06 -4.57 -21.77
C ASN A 41 -5.13 -3.13 -21.25
N ASN A 42 -4.88 -2.90 -19.96
CA ASN A 42 -4.94 -1.59 -19.30
C ASN A 42 -3.86 -1.49 -18.22
N PRO A 43 -2.56 -1.47 -18.59
CA PRO A 43 -1.48 -1.54 -17.63
C PRO A 43 -1.20 -0.16 -16.98
N ASP A 44 -2.22 0.61 -16.61
CA ASP A 44 -2.06 2.03 -16.25
C ASP A 44 -1.58 2.23 -14.81
N VAL A 45 -2.11 1.45 -13.86
CA VAL A 45 -1.88 1.63 -12.43
C VAL A 45 -1.58 0.29 -11.77
N LEU A 46 -0.57 0.28 -10.90
CA LEU A 46 -0.36 -0.78 -9.92
C LEU A 46 -0.49 -0.22 -8.50
N LEU A 47 -1.02 -1.03 -7.59
CA LEU A 47 -1.00 -0.84 -6.16
C LEU A 47 -0.21 -2.00 -5.53
N LEU A 48 0.84 -1.65 -4.80
CA LEU A 48 1.71 -2.58 -4.10
C LEU A 48 1.51 -2.40 -2.61
N ASP A 49 1.12 -3.47 -1.93
CA ASP A 49 0.90 -3.47 -0.49
C ASP A 49 1.59 -4.67 0.15
N CYS A 50 2.43 -4.44 1.15
CA CYS A 50 3.12 -5.52 1.83
C CYS A 50 2.46 -5.83 3.18
N THR A 51 1.77 -6.96 3.25
CA THR A 51 1.15 -7.40 4.49
C THR A 51 2.15 -8.18 5.35
N TYR A 52 2.45 -7.65 6.53
CA TYR A 52 3.35 -8.29 7.49
C TYR A 52 2.59 -9.13 8.51
N LYS A 53 3.13 -10.33 8.80
CA LYS A 53 2.75 -11.16 9.96
C LYS A 53 1.27 -11.59 10.03
N THR A 54 0.57 -11.59 8.90
CA THR A 54 -0.84 -11.99 8.80
C THR A 54 -1.04 -13.51 8.72
N ASN A 55 -0.01 -14.27 8.34
CA ASN A 55 -0.05 -15.73 8.25
C ASN A 55 0.64 -16.44 9.44
N ARG A 56 0.33 -17.73 9.65
CA ARG A 56 0.90 -18.59 10.71
C ARG A 56 2.43 -18.60 10.73
N PHE A 57 3.05 -18.38 9.58
CA PHE A 57 4.49 -18.44 9.39
C PHE A 57 5.17 -17.09 9.52
N LYS A 58 4.40 -16.01 9.71
CA LYS A 58 4.86 -14.62 9.83
C LYS A 58 5.71 -14.16 8.63
N ILE A 59 5.45 -14.73 7.45
CA ILE A 59 6.13 -14.42 6.20
C ILE A 59 5.44 -13.21 5.56
N PRO A 60 6.17 -12.14 5.21
CA PRO A 60 5.55 -11.00 4.52
C PRO A 60 5.17 -11.34 3.10
N LEU A 61 4.02 -10.80 2.68
CA LEU A 61 3.45 -10.99 1.35
C LEU A 61 3.30 -9.62 0.71
N LEU A 62 4.01 -9.41 -0.40
CA LEU A 62 3.80 -8.26 -1.27
C LEU A 62 2.71 -8.61 -2.27
N ASP A 63 1.55 -7.99 -2.12
CA ASP A 63 0.44 -8.08 -3.07
C ASP A 63 0.62 -7.02 -4.16
N ILE A 64 0.46 -7.42 -5.42
CA ILE A 64 0.58 -6.55 -6.59
C ILE A 64 -0.77 -6.55 -7.32
N VAL A 65 -1.43 -5.42 -7.24
CA VAL A 65 -2.81 -5.24 -7.67
C VAL A 65 -2.89 -4.23 -8.80
N GLY A 66 -3.61 -4.54 -9.86
CA GLY A 66 -3.89 -3.64 -10.98
C GLY A 66 -5.34 -3.19 -11.00
N VAL A 67 -5.67 -2.29 -11.93
CA VAL A 67 -7.04 -1.86 -12.22
C VAL A 67 -7.35 -2.16 -13.68
N SER A 68 -8.47 -2.83 -13.95
CA SER A 68 -8.93 -3.10 -15.31
C SER A 68 -9.56 -1.86 -15.95
N GLY A 69 -9.73 -1.87 -17.27
CA GLY A 69 -10.50 -0.83 -17.99
C GLY A 69 -11.97 -0.72 -17.58
N MET A 70 -12.49 -1.65 -16.76
CA MET A 70 -13.83 -1.60 -16.17
C MET A 70 -13.83 -1.09 -14.73
N ASN A 71 -12.72 -0.47 -14.29
CA ASN A 71 -12.53 0.01 -12.92
C ASN A 71 -12.69 -1.10 -11.85
N MET A 72 -12.30 -2.33 -12.20
CA MET A 72 -12.27 -3.46 -11.28
C MET A 72 -10.85 -3.77 -10.85
N THR A 73 -10.68 -4.13 -9.59
CA THR A 73 -9.42 -4.60 -9.03
C THR A 73 -9.02 -5.95 -9.62
N ILE A 74 -7.76 -6.09 -10.05
CA ILE A 74 -7.17 -7.35 -10.51
C ILE A 74 -6.00 -7.69 -9.60
N HIS A 75 -5.94 -8.90 -9.09
CA HIS A 75 -4.74 -9.40 -8.43
C HIS A 75 -3.75 -9.87 -9.50
N VAL A 76 -2.76 -9.03 -9.84
CA VAL A 76 -1.84 -9.27 -10.96
C VAL A 76 -0.77 -10.29 -10.59
N ALA A 77 -0.15 -10.09 -9.43
CA ALA A 77 0.93 -10.92 -8.94
C ALA A 77 1.04 -10.82 -7.43
N GLN A 78 1.84 -11.71 -6.85
CA GLN A 78 2.18 -11.66 -5.43
C GLN A 78 3.60 -12.17 -5.22
N SER A 79 4.25 -11.70 -4.16
CA SER A 79 5.56 -12.21 -3.76
C SER A 79 5.65 -12.50 -2.27
N TYR A 80 5.97 -13.76 -1.95
CA TYR A 80 6.39 -14.15 -0.61
C TYR A 80 7.84 -13.76 -0.39
N LEU A 81 8.06 -13.03 0.69
CA LEU A 81 9.34 -12.44 1.05
C LEU A 81 9.92 -13.12 2.29
N LYS A 82 11.25 -13.20 2.41
CA LYS A 82 11.87 -13.79 3.60
C LYS A 82 11.66 -12.89 4.81
N GLY A 83 11.79 -11.59 4.60
CA GLY A 83 11.46 -10.53 5.53
C GLY A 83 10.68 -9.46 4.78
N GLY A 84 11.15 -8.24 4.82
CA GLY A 84 10.58 -7.11 4.07
C GLY A 84 11.57 -5.95 4.03
N GLY A 85 12.84 -6.31 3.91
CA GLY A 85 13.92 -5.37 3.70
C GLY A 85 14.11 -5.06 2.22
N ARG A 86 15.12 -4.24 1.94
CA ARG A 86 15.50 -3.86 0.58
C ARG A 86 15.73 -5.06 -0.34
N ASP A 87 16.50 -6.06 0.10
CA ASP A 87 16.82 -7.23 -0.73
C ASP A 87 15.57 -8.06 -1.09
N ASP A 88 14.61 -8.12 -0.17
CA ASP A 88 13.33 -8.80 -0.38
C ASP A 88 12.53 -8.09 -1.50
N TYR A 89 12.36 -6.77 -1.39
CA TYR A 89 11.68 -5.98 -2.41
C TYR A 89 12.43 -5.95 -3.75
N LEU A 90 13.76 -5.97 -3.71
CA LEU A 90 14.59 -6.00 -4.91
C LEU A 90 14.32 -7.26 -5.73
N PHE A 91 14.19 -8.41 -5.07
CA PHE A 91 13.79 -9.65 -5.72
C PHE A 91 12.41 -9.53 -6.36
N ALA A 92 11.40 -9.09 -5.60
CA ALA A 92 10.02 -9.05 -6.07
C ALA A 92 9.83 -8.06 -7.24
N LEU A 93 10.42 -6.87 -7.14
CA LEU A 93 10.32 -5.83 -8.17
C LEU A 93 11.09 -6.19 -9.44
N LYS A 94 12.25 -6.85 -9.32
CA LYS A 94 12.96 -7.39 -10.50
C LYS A 94 12.15 -8.49 -11.18
N ALA A 95 11.51 -9.37 -10.42
CA ALA A 95 10.63 -10.39 -10.97
C ALA A 95 9.41 -9.76 -11.68
N LEU A 96 8.78 -8.74 -11.08
CA LEU A 96 7.72 -7.97 -11.69
C LEU A 96 8.17 -7.31 -13.01
N ARG A 97 9.27 -6.54 -13.01
CA ARG A 97 9.78 -5.87 -14.22
C ARG A 97 10.15 -6.87 -15.31
N LYS A 98 10.74 -8.01 -14.94
CA LYS A 98 11.04 -9.09 -15.88
C LYS A 98 9.77 -9.67 -16.49
N MET A 99 8.77 -10.00 -15.66
CA MET A 99 7.48 -10.53 -16.13
C MET A 99 6.80 -9.55 -17.09
N MET A 100 6.76 -8.26 -16.78
CA MET A 100 6.23 -7.24 -17.68
C MET A 100 6.99 -7.18 -19.02
N THR A 101 8.32 -7.27 -18.98
CA THR A 101 9.17 -7.27 -20.19
C THR A 101 8.92 -8.51 -21.04
N ASP A 102 8.97 -9.70 -20.45
CA ASP A 102 8.79 -10.98 -21.15
C ASP A 102 7.38 -11.07 -21.77
N GLN A 103 6.37 -10.55 -21.08
CA GLN A 103 4.98 -10.57 -21.52
C GLN A 103 4.63 -9.37 -22.42
N ASN A 104 5.60 -8.52 -22.77
CA ASN A 104 5.43 -7.32 -23.58
C ASN A 104 4.30 -6.40 -23.06
N ILE A 105 4.34 -6.10 -21.76
CA ILE A 105 3.43 -5.18 -21.07
C ILE A 105 4.12 -3.83 -20.95
N ALA A 106 3.42 -2.75 -21.30
CA ALA A 106 3.93 -1.40 -21.10
C ALA A 106 4.13 -1.11 -19.60
N LEU A 107 5.10 -0.24 -19.27
CA LEU A 107 5.26 0.23 -17.89
C LEU A 107 4.01 0.99 -17.44
N PRO A 108 3.63 0.89 -16.16
CA PRO A 108 2.49 1.63 -15.66
C PRO A 108 2.76 3.13 -15.64
N GLN A 109 1.68 3.91 -15.71
CA GLN A 109 1.75 5.35 -15.58
C GLN A 109 2.04 5.76 -14.15
N LEU A 110 1.62 4.96 -13.16
CA LEU A 110 1.88 5.23 -11.75
C LEU A 110 1.84 3.94 -10.90
N ILE A 111 2.62 3.92 -9.82
CA ILE A 111 2.60 2.87 -8.80
C ILE A 111 2.17 3.49 -7.46
N LEU A 112 1.11 2.96 -6.85
CA LEU A 112 0.65 3.31 -5.52
C LEU A 112 1.27 2.37 -4.49
N VAL A 113 1.81 2.92 -3.42
CA VAL A 113 2.35 2.13 -2.29
C VAL A 113 1.93 2.72 -0.96
N ASP A 114 2.04 1.94 0.11
CA ASP A 114 2.05 2.48 1.46
C ASP A 114 3.35 3.27 1.74
N ARG A 115 3.55 3.70 2.99
CA ARG A 115 4.74 4.46 3.40
C ARG A 115 5.90 3.53 3.84
N ASP A 116 6.07 2.37 3.21
CA ASP A 116 7.25 1.52 3.41
C ASP A 116 8.46 2.11 2.65
N LEU A 117 9.41 2.67 3.41
CA LEU A 117 10.61 3.30 2.86
C LEU A 117 11.51 2.31 2.11
N ALA A 118 11.57 1.04 2.51
CA ALA A 118 12.37 0.05 1.82
C ALA A 118 11.76 -0.27 0.45
N LEU A 119 10.43 -0.38 0.37
CA LEU A 119 9.72 -0.56 -0.89
C LEU A 119 9.88 0.65 -1.80
N LEU A 120 9.64 1.87 -1.28
CA LEU A 120 9.78 3.12 -2.03
C LEU A 120 11.18 3.30 -2.64
N ASN A 121 12.23 3.15 -1.83
CA ASN A 121 13.61 3.29 -2.30
C ASN A 121 13.97 2.24 -3.36
N THR A 122 13.39 1.05 -3.28
CA THR A 122 13.64 -0.02 -4.25
C THR A 122 12.84 0.20 -5.54
N LEU A 123 11.64 0.78 -5.45
CA LEU A 123 10.87 1.21 -6.63
C LEU A 123 11.60 2.28 -7.41
N GLU A 124 12.21 3.27 -6.75
CA GLU A 124 12.98 4.31 -7.44
C GLU A 124 14.21 3.75 -8.20
N GLU A 125 14.76 2.63 -7.72
CA GLU A 125 15.85 1.93 -8.41
C GLU A 125 15.37 1.06 -9.57
N ILE A 126 14.27 0.33 -9.39
CA ILE A 126 13.80 -0.69 -10.35
C ILE A 126 12.78 -0.14 -11.33
N PHE A 127 12.10 0.97 -11.04
CA PHE A 127 11.16 1.65 -11.93
C PHE A 127 11.40 3.18 -11.91
N PRO A 128 12.62 3.67 -12.21
CA PRO A 128 12.93 5.10 -12.17
C PRO A 128 12.07 5.93 -13.15
N GLU A 129 11.48 5.29 -14.16
CA GLU A 129 10.63 5.92 -15.16
C GLU A 129 9.17 6.10 -14.70
N VAL A 130 8.77 5.42 -13.62
CA VAL A 130 7.38 5.36 -13.16
C VAL A 130 7.23 6.10 -11.82
N PRO A 131 6.37 7.12 -11.75
CA PRO A 131 6.05 7.79 -10.48
C PRO A 131 5.52 6.81 -9.43
N ALA A 132 6.17 6.79 -8.26
CA ALA A 132 5.68 6.11 -7.06
C ALA A 132 4.96 7.12 -6.15
N LEU A 133 3.65 6.91 -5.96
CA LEU A 133 2.78 7.76 -5.14
C LEU A 133 2.35 7.01 -3.87
N LEU A 134 2.08 7.77 -2.81
CA LEU A 134 1.57 7.19 -1.58
C LEU A 134 0.07 6.96 -1.68
N CYS A 135 -0.38 5.81 -1.19
CA CYS A 135 -1.77 5.45 -1.15
C CYS A 135 -2.52 6.33 -0.13
N ILE A 136 -3.47 7.11 -0.63
CA ILE A 136 -4.30 8.02 0.16
C ILE A 136 -5.05 7.26 1.27
N TRP A 137 -5.54 6.06 0.97
CA TRP A 137 -6.26 5.26 1.95
C TRP A 137 -5.39 4.93 3.16
N HIS A 138 -4.15 4.46 2.94
CA HIS A 138 -3.20 4.18 4.03
C HIS A 138 -2.86 5.43 4.83
N ALA A 139 -2.58 6.55 4.16
CA ALA A 139 -2.31 7.82 4.83
C ALA A 139 -3.48 8.26 5.73
N VAL A 140 -4.71 8.17 5.23
CA VAL A 140 -5.92 8.48 6.00
C VAL A 140 -6.08 7.53 7.18
N LYS A 141 -5.90 6.22 6.99
CA LYS A 141 -6.02 5.24 8.07
C LYS A 141 -4.98 5.42 9.17
N ASP A 142 -3.75 5.73 8.80
CA ASP A 142 -2.68 5.99 9.77
C ASP A 142 -2.97 7.26 10.58
N VAL A 143 -3.44 8.33 9.94
CA VAL A 143 -3.81 9.57 10.65
C VAL A 143 -5.04 9.36 11.53
N GLU A 144 -6.07 8.67 11.06
CA GLU A 144 -7.25 8.30 11.85
C GLU A 144 -6.85 7.53 13.12
N ALA A 145 -6.00 6.51 12.96
CA ALA A 145 -5.55 5.65 14.06
C ALA A 145 -4.61 6.37 15.04
N HIS A 146 -3.77 7.29 14.56
CA HIS A 146 -2.93 8.13 15.42
C HIS A 146 -3.80 9.07 16.25
N ALA A 147 -4.64 9.86 15.59
CA ALA A 147 -5.52 10.84 16.22
C ALA A 147 -6.45 10.21 17.25
N TRP A 148 -6.96 9.00 16.99
CA TRP A 148 -7.81 8.24 17.92
C TRP A 148 -7.27 8.09 19.33
N ARG A 149 -5.93 8.09 19.47
CA ARG A 149 -5.26 7.92 20.76
C ARG A 149 -5.40 9.16 21.63
N SER A 150 -5.44 10.34 21.01
CA SER A 150 -5.43 11.64 21.67
C SER A 150 -6.83 12.23 21.85
N PHE A 151 -7.74 11.97 20.90
CA PHE A 151 -9.10 12.50 20.98
C PHE A 151 -9.97 11.73 22.00
N PRO A 152 -10.96 12.40 22.63
CA PRO A 152 -11.96 11.73 23.46
C PRO A 152 -12.71 10.65 22.68
N LYS A 153 -13.14 9.60 23.38
CA LYS A 153 -13.95 8.52 22.81
C LYS A 153 -15.35 8.59 23.40
N VAL A 154 -16.35 8.29 22.58
CA VAL A 154 -17.75 8.32 23.00
C VAL A 154 -18.23 6.89 23.23
N LEU A 155 -18.98 6.66 24.31
CA LEU A 155 -19.56 5.35 24.57
C LEU A 155 -20.59 5.02 23.48
N ASP A 156 -20.46 3.84 22.89
CA ASP A 156 -21.39 3.34 21.89
C ASP A 156 -22.51 2.55 22.56
N LEU A 157 -23.58 3.24 22.99
CA LEU A 157 -24.68 2.64 23.75
C LEU A 157 -25.34 1.47 23.03
N GLU A 158 -25.38 1.47 21.70
CA GLU A 158 -26.01 0.41 20.91
C GLU A 158 -25.18 -0.89 20.90
N LYS A 159 -23.84 -0.76 20.98
CA LYS A 159 -22.92 -1.90 20.93
C LYS A 159 -22.33 -2.27 22.28
N SER A 160 -22.57 -1.46 23.30
CA SER A 160 -22.08 -1.67 24.65
C SER A 160 -22.99 -2.62 25.42
N THR A 161 -22.39 -3.43 26.27
CA THR A 161 -23.09 -4.16 27.34
C THR A 161 -22.58 -3.69 28.69
N GLU A 162 -23.30 -3.97 29.78
CA GLU A 162 -22.88 -3.59 31.14
C GLU A 162 -21.47 -4.10 31.50
N LEU A 163 -21.08 -5.26 30.98
CA LEU A 163 -19.77 -5.88 31.21
C LEU A 163 -18.74 -5.52 30.14
N CYS A 164 -19.15 -4.95 29.01
CA CYS A 164 -18.26 -4.67 27.88
C CYS A 164 -18.63 -3.33 27.22
N PRO A 165 -18.11 -2.20 27.74
CA PRO A 165 -18.29 -0.91 27.08
C PRO A 165 -17.55 -0.90 25.74
N LYS A 166 -18.26 -0.50 24.68
CA LYS A 166 -17.69 -0.25 23.36
C LYS A 166 -17.59 1.24 23.12
N TRP A 167 -16.53 1.67 22.46
CA TRP A 167 -16.24 3.08 22.24
C TRP A 167 -16.21 3.38 20.74
N LYS A 168 -16.74 4.54 20.37
CA LYS A 168 -16.76 5.06 19.02
C LYS A 168 -16.17 6.47 18.97
N ASP A 169 -15.99 6.94 17.74
CA ASP A 169 -15.34 8.20 17.43
C ASP A 169 -16.12 9.35 18.06
N SER A 170 -15.39 10.28 18.68
CA SER A 170 -15.97 11.59 19.00
C SER A 170 -16.22 12.41 17.74
N GLN A 171 -17.09 13.40 17.86
CA GLN A 171 -17.31 14.38 16.80
C GLN A 171 -16.00 15.10 16.43
N ASP A 172 -15.20 15.48 17.44
CA ASP A 172 -13.92 16.17 17.24
C ASP A 172 -12.92 15.32 16.46
N HIS A 173 -12.81 14.02 16.78
CA HIS A 173 -11.96 13.08 16.03
C HIS A 173 -12.40 12.98 14.57
N ARG A 174 -13.70 12.85 14.30
CA ARG A 174 -14.23 12.80 12.92
C ARG A 174 -13.96 14.10 12.16
N GLN A 175 -14.21 15.25 12.79
CA GLN A 175 -13.95 16.56 12.18
C GLN A 175 -12.48 16.74 11.83
N PHE A 176 -11.58 16.28 12.69
CA PHE A 176 -10.14 16.31 12.42
C PHE A 176 -9.78 15.42 11.22
N CYS A 177 -10.29 14.18 11.16
CA CYS A 177 -10.02 13.25 10.06
C CYS A 177 -10.60 13.74 8.73
N GLU A 178 -11.80 14.32 8.75
CA GLU A 178 -12.41 14.98 7.59
C GLU A 178 -11.60 16.19 7.12
N ALA A 179 -11.06 17.00 8.05
CA ALA A 179 -10.18 18.11 7.70
C ALA A 179 -8.89 17.61 7.03
N PHE A 180 -8.29 16.52 7.53
CA PHE A 180 -7.13 15.90 6.88
C PHE A 180 -7.45 15.41 5.47
N TYR A 181 -8.61 14.76 5.30
CA TYR A 181 -9.06 14.31 3.98
C TYR A 181 -9.21 15.48 2.98
N LYS A 182 -9.69 16.64 3.46
CA LYS A 182 -9.77 17.86 2.64
C LYS A 182 -8.39 18.39 2.23
N VAL A 183 -7.39 18.31 3.12
CA VAL A 183 -6.01 18.68 2.77
C VAL A 183 -5.50 17.81 1.61
N ILE A 184 -5.70 16.49 1.69
CA ILE A 184 -5.23 15.56 0.64
C ILE A 184 -5.92 15.81 -0.70
N ARG A 185 -7.20 16.18 -0.68
CA ARG A 185 -8.01 16.38 -1.90
C ARG A 185 -8.04 17.82 -2.42
N SER A 186 -7.21 18.70 -1.85
CA SER A 186 -7.14 20.09 -2.28
C SER A 186 -6.63 20.17 -3.71
N ARG A 187 -7.29 20.95 -4.57
CA ARG A 187 -6.96 21.09 -5.99
C ARG A 187 -6.09 22.29 -6.29
N THR A 188 -5.97 23.20 -5.33
CA THR A 188 -5.18 24.42 -5.44
C THR A 188 -4.33 24.61 -4.20
N GLU A 189 -3.26 25.39 -4.34
CA GLU A 189 -2.38 25.72 -3.23
C GLU A 189 -3.12 26.52 -2.13
N ASP A 190 -4.06 27.39 -2.52
CA ASP A 190 -4.88 28.15 -1.59
C ASP A 190 -5.84 27.26 -0.79
N GLU A 191 -6.51 26.32 -1.46
CA GLU A 191 -7.34 25.31 -0.80
C GLU A 191 -6.52 24.46 0.18
N TYR A 192 -5.34 24.02 -0.26
CA TYR A 192 -4.40 23.24 0.55
C TYR A 192 -3.99 23.99 1.82
N ASN A 193 -3.56 25.24 1.66
CA ASN A 193 -3.12 26.08 2.77
C ASN A 193 -4.27 26.38 3.75
N ALA A 194 -5.47 26.68 3.24
CA ALA A 194 -6.65 26.91 4.07
C ALA A 194 -7.08 25.65 4.83
N ALA A 195 -7.08 24.49 4.18
CA ALA A 195 -7.42 23.21 4.82
C ALA A 195 -6.39 22.82 5.88
N ARG A 196 -5.09 23.02 5.61
CA ARG A 196 -4.00 22.74 6.55
C ARG A 196 -4.05 23.66 7.76
N GLU A 197 -4.40 24.93 7.57
CA GLU A 197 -4.61 25.86 8.68
C GLU A 197 -5.83 25.49 9.54
N ASN A 198 -6.93 25.02 8.91
CA ASN A 198 -8.08 24.51 9.65
C ASN A 198 -7.72 23.28 10.49
N LEU A 199 -6.86 22.39 9.98
CA LEU A 199 -6.40 21.21 10.69
C LEU A 199 -5.64 21.57 11.98
N ARG A 200 -4.80 22.62 11.94
CA ARG A 200 -4.11 23.19 13.12
C ARG A 200 -5.07 23.79 14.15
N LYS A 201 -6.13 24.44 13.69
CA LYS A 201 -7.17 25.00 14.59
C LYS A 201 -7.95 23.92 15.33
N LEU A 202 -8.19 22.78 14.69
CA LEU A 202 -8.90 21.65 15.30
C LEU A 202 -8.05 20.93 16.34
N SER A 203 -6.76 20.69 16.06
CA SER A 203 -5.82 20.14 17.03
C SER A 203 -4.38 20.47 16.65
N PRO A 204 -3.71 21.40 17.36
CA PRO A 204 -2.31 21.74 17.07
C PRO A 204 -1.37 20.53 17.20
N THR A 205 -1.61 19.67 18.19
CA THR A 205 -0.79 18.47 18.46
C THR A 205 -0.88 17.46 17.32
N GLU A 206 -2.09 17.11 16.89
CA GLU A 206 -2.29 16.13 15.83
C GLU A 206 -1.92 16.73 14.46
N ALA A 207 -2.11 18.03 14.27
CA ALA A 207 -1.62 18.74 13.09
C ALA A 207 -0.10 18.69 12.97
N ALA A 208 0.63 18.83 14.07
CA ALA A 208 2.08 18.71 14.06
C ALA A 208 2.52 17.29 13.66
N TYR A 209 1.81 16.24 14.08
CA TYR A 209 2.07 14.88 13.59
C TYR A 209 1.84 14.77 12.08
N VAL A 210 0.69 15.26 11.59
CA VAL A 210 0.36 15.25 10.16
C VAL A 210 1.40 15.99 9.34
N ASP A 211 1.82 17.17 9.78
CA ASP A 211 2.83 18.00 9.12
C ASP A 211 4.17 17.26 9.04
N ASN A 212 4.70 16.81 10.18
CA ASN A 212 6.03 16.20 10.27
C ASN A 212 6.14 14.82 9.58
N ILE A 213 5.06 14.03 9.58
CA ILE A 213 5.09 12.65 9.08
C ILE A 213 4.60 12.53 7.64
N TRP A 214 3.63 13.36 7.24
CA TRP A 214 2.94 13.22 5.96
C TRP A 214 3.15 14.42 5.05
N LEU A 215 2.86 15.63 5.49
CA LEU A 215 2.76 16.76 4.55
C LEU A 215 4.12 17.38 4.21
N ASP A 216 4.99 17.62 5.18
CA ASP A 216 6.25 18.35 4.92
C ASP A 216 7.25 17.53 4.10
N ILE A 217 7.14 16.20 4.18
CA ILE A 217 8.02 15.28 3.46
C ILE A 217 7.35 14.77 2.17
N TRP A 218 6.04 14.45 2.24
CA TRP A 218 5.37 13.66 1.20
C TRP A 218 4.27 14.39 0.43
N LYS A 219 4.12 15.71 0.57
CA LYS A 219 3.08 16.48 -0.16
C LYS A 219 3.01 16.07 -1.64
N TRP A 220 4.14 16.09 -2.35
CA TRP A 220 4.22 15.77 -3.78
C TRP A 220 3.89 14.31 -4.14
N ARG A 221 3.84 13.39 -3.16
CA ARG A 221 3.44 11.99 -3.36
C ARG A 221 2.01 11.71 -2.94
N LEU A 222 1.34 12.63 -2.25
CA LEU A 222 0.00 12.46 -1.66
C LEU A 222 -1.05 13.42 -2.24
N VAL A 223 -0.65 14.65 -2.54
CA VAL A 223 -1.52 15.75 -2.96
C VAL A 223 -1.14 16.12 -4.39
N HIS A 224 -2.12 16.04 -5.30
CA HIS A 224 -1.95 16.19 -6.75
C HIS A 224 -2.97 17.14 -7.34
#